data_AF-A0A0U1NSS8-F1
#
_entry.id   AF-A0A0U1NSS8-F1
#
_cell.length_a   1.000
_cell.length_b   1.000
_cell.length_c   1.000
_cell.angle_alpha   90.00
_cell.angle_beta   90.00
_cell.angle_gamma   90.00
#
_symmetry.space_group_name_H-M   'P 1'
#
loop_
_entity.id
_entity.type
_entity.pdbx_description
1 polymer ?
#
loop_
_entity_poly.entity_id
_entity_poly.type
_entity_poly.pdbx_seq_one_letter_code
_entity_poly.pdbx_strand_id
1 'polypeptide(L)' 'MNKPTALISASPSPMGGDKAHASLLLTLKMINAAIVEGGTMMIPHIGLKLNKEGVITDLDTKQKLLSILGVLEQASL' A
#
# COMPACT_ATOMS: atom_id res chain seq x y z
N MET A 1 -3.45 -0.43 -19.50
CA MET A 1 -4.84 -0.40 -18.99
C MET A 1 -5.17 -1.78 -18.43
N ASN A 2 -6.00 -1.86 -17.39
CA ASN A 2 -6.42 -3.08 -16.68
C ASN A 2 -5.30 -3.89 -16.02
N LYS A 3 -4.15 -3.26 -15.69
CA LYS A 3 -3.09 -3.96 -14.99
C LYS A 3 -3.48 -4.15 -13.51
N PRO A 4 -3.35 -5.35 -12.93
CA PRO A 4 -3.48 -5.57 -11.50
C PRO A 4 -2.59 -4.61 -10.72
N THR A 5 -3.16 -3.91 -9.75
CA THR A 5 -2.50 -2.81 -9.05
C THR A 5 -2.84 -2.86 -7.56
N ALA A 6 -1.81 -2.78 -6.72
CA ALA A 6 -1.93 -2.48 -5.30
C ALA A 6 -1.53 -1.03 -5.06
N LEU A 7 -2.11 -0.38 -4.05
CA LEU A 7 -1.85 1.01 -3.68
C LEU A 7 -1.50 1.11 -2.19
N ILE A 8 -0.27 1.55 -1.91
CA ILE A 8 0.22 1.73 -0.55
C ILE A 8 0.69 3.17 -0.38
N SER A 9 0.31 3.81 0.72
CA SER A 9 0.91 5.07 1.17
C SER A 9 1.50 4.88 2.57
N ALA A 10 2.60 5.57 2.85
CA ALA A 10 3.24 5.56 4.16
C ALA A 10 3.67 6.98 4.53
N SER A 11 3.48 7.36 5.79
CA SER A 11 3.84 8.69 6.26
C SER A 11 4.23 8.66 7.74
N PRO A 12 5.15 9.53 8.20
CA PRO A 12 5.37 9.75 9.63
C PRO A 12 4.12 10.30 10.34
N SER A 13 3.23 10.96 9.59
CA SER A 13 1.96 11.47 10.08
C SER A 13 1.02 10.33 10.56
N PRO A 14 0.17 10.59 11.58
CA PRO A 14 -0.91 9.66 11.95
C PRO A 14 -1.91 9.39 10.82
N MET A 15 -1.94 10.23 9.78
CA MET A 15 -2.87 10.07 8.65
C MET A 15 -2.36 9.07 7.59
N GLY A 16 -1.13 8.57 7.69
CA GLY A 16 -0.61 7.53 6.78
C GLY A 16 -0.56 7.90 5.30
N GLY A 17 -0.67 9.19 4.97
CA GLY A 17 -0.68 9.69 3.59
C GLY A 17 -2.08 9.72 2.93
N ASP A 18 -3.16 9.78 3.70
CA ASP A 18 -4.57 9.87 3.27
C ASP A 18 -4.82 10.70 1.99
N LYS A 19 -4.27 11.92 1.90
CA LYS A 19 -4.44 12.80 0.74
C LYS A 19 -3.77 12.26 -0.51
N ALA A 20 -2.52 11.80 -0.37
CA ALA A 20 -1.78 11.20 -1.48
C ALA A 20 -2.43 9.89 -1.94
N HIS A 21 -2.91 9.08 -0.98
CA HIS A 21 -3.63 7.85 -1.24
C HIS A 21 -4.93 8.12 -2.02
N ALA A 22 -5.77 9.04 -1.55
CA ALA A 22 -7.03 9.38 -2.21
C ALA A 22 -6.80 9.95 -3.63
N SER A 23 -5.83 10.86 -3.78
CA SER A 23 -5.49 11.43 -5.08
C SER A 23 -5.01 10.37 -6.07
N LEU A 24 -4.08 9.50 -5.65
CA LEU A 24 -3.54 8.47 -6.54
C LEU A 24 -4.58 7.40 -6.86
N LEU A 25 -5.43 7.01 -5.91
CA LEU A 25 -6.54 6.10 -6.16
C LEU A 25 -7.49 6.65 -7.22
N LEU A 26 -7.81 7.95 -7.17
CA LEU A 26 -8.64 8.60 -8.18
C LEU A 26 -7.97 8.56 -9.55
N THR A 27 -6.68 8.89 -9.65
CA THR A 27 -5.92 8.81 -10.90
C THR A 27 -5.86 7.39 -11.46
N LEU A 28 -5.60 6.39 -10.61
CA LEU A 28 -5.56 4.98 -11.00
C LEU A 28 -6.92 4.51 -11.55
N LYS A 29 -8.02 4.94 -10.93
CA LYS A 29 -9.38 4.67 -11.44
C LYS A 29 -9.62 5.34 -12.81
N MET A 30 -9.14 6.58 -12.98
CA MET A 30 -9.29 7.32 -14.24
C MET A 30 -8.54 6.65 -15.41
N ILE A 31 -7.40 6.01 -15.16
CA ILE A 31 -6.62 5.29 -16.20
C ILE A 31 -6.96 3.79 -16.29
N ASN A 32 -8.10 3.38 -15.72
CA ASN A 32 -8.57 1.98 -15.71
C ASN A 32 -7.55 0.99 -15.13
N ALA A 33 -6.88 1.32 -14.02
CA ALA A 33 -6.10 0.33 -13.27
C ALA A 33 -7.04 -0.64 -12.54
N ALA A 34 -6.67 -1.93 -12.50
CA ALA A 34 -7.42 -2.95 -11.77
C ALA A 34 -6.93 -3.00 -10.32
N ILE A 35 -7.55 -2.22 -9.44
CA ILE A 35 -7.21 -2.22 -8.00
C ILE A 35 -7.61 -3.56 -7.40
N VAL A 36 -6.63 -4.34 -6.92
CA VAL A 36 -6.89 -5.67 -6.39
C VAL A 36 -7.59 -5.59 -5.04
N GLU A 37 -8.55 -6.49 -4.80
CA GLU A 37 -9.24 -6.56 -3.50
C GLU A 37 -8.22 -6.87 -2.38
N GLY A 38 -8.30 -6.14 -1.27
CA GLY A 38 -7.30 -6.20 -0.20
C GLY A 38 -5.95 -5.58 -0.57
N GLY A 39 -5.78 -5.00 -1.77
CA GLY A 39 -4.53 -4.41 -2.26
C GLY A 39 -4.27 -2.97 -1.87
N THR A 40 -5.06 -2.39 -0.95
CA THR A 40 -4.89 -1.01 -0.51
C THR A 40 -4.49 -0.93 0.96
N MET A 41 -3.54 -0.05 1.28
CA MET A 41 -3.10 0.19 2.66
C MET A 41 -2.58 1.61 2.85
N MET A 42 -2.86 2.18 4.02
CA MET A 42 -2.22 3.40 4.52
C MET A 42 -1.43 3.05 5.78
N ILE A 43 -0.15 3.44 5.82
CA ILE A 43 0.77 3.13 6.92
C ILE A 43 1.05 4.42 7.71
N PRO A 44 0.35 4.62 8.85
CA PRO A 44 0.65 5.74 9.74
C PRO A 44 1.95 5.49 10.51
N HIS A 45 2.56 6.57 10.97
CA HIS A 45 3.76 6.53 11.82
C HIS A 45 4.88 5.63 11.28
N ILE A 46 5.15 5.67 9.96
CA ILE A 46 6.13 4.78 9.32
C ILE A 46 7.51 4.81 9.99
N GLY A 47 7.91 5.95 10.55
CA GLY A 47 9.19 6.08 11.27
C GLY A 47 9.31 5.20 12.53
N LEU A 48 8.20 4.75 13.13
CA LEU A 48 8.20 3.82 14.27
C LEU A 48 8.23 2.35 13.83
N LYS A 49 8.12 2.08 12.53
CA LYS A 49 7.94 0.74 11.95
C LYS A 49 9.17 0.25 11.19
N LEU A 50 10.19 1.10 11.10
CA LEU A 50 11.45 0.85 10.43
C LEU A 50 12.61 0.92 11.44
N ASN A 51 13.65 0.11 11.25
CA ASN A 51 14.93 0.33 11.92
C ASN A 51 15.75 1.42 11.20
N LYS A 52 16.97 1.68 11.69
CA LYS A 52 17.87 2.71 11.14
C LYS A 52 18.34 2.38 9.72
N GLU A 53 18.29 1.10 9.34
CA GLU A 53 18.66 0.58 8.03
C GLU A 53 17.47 0.60 7.04
N GLY A 54 16.28 1.06 7.47
CA GLY A 54 15.07 1.11 6.64
C GLY A 54 14.35 -0.24 6.50
N VAL A 55 14.67 -1.21 7.34
CA VAL A 55 14.01 -2.54 7.38
C VAL A 55 12.77 -2.47 8.27
N ILE A 56 11.68 -3.07 7.79
CA ILE A 56 10.42 -3.16 8.54
C ILE A 56 10.59 -4.06 9.76
N THR A 57 10.40 -3.49 10.94
CA THR A 57 10.47 -4.18 12.24
C THR A 57 9.10 -4.43 12.86
N ASP A 58 8.09 -3.66 12.47
CA ASP A 58 6.71 -3.85 12.93
C ASP A 58 6.07 -5.07 12.26
N LEU A 59 5.72 -6.08 13.07
CA LEU A 59 5.23 -7.37 12.59
C LEU A 59 3.88 -7.25 11.87
N ASP A 60 2.96 -6.45 12.40
CA ASP A 60 1.64 -6.22 11.80
C ASP A 60 1.77 -5.59 10.42
N THR A 61 2.58 -4.54 10.28
CA THR A 61 2.86 -3.91 8.99
C THR A 61 3.49 -4.89 8.01
N LYS A 62 4.46 -5.71 8.46
CA LYS A 62 5.09 -6.73 7.63
C LYS A 62 4.07 -7.77 7.13
N GLN A 63 3.22 -8.28 8.00
CA GLN A 63 2.20 -9.28 7.65
C GLN A 63 1.16 -8.72 6.66
N LYS A 64 0.71 -7.48 6.86
CA LYS A 64 -0.21 -6.80 5.94
C LYS A 64 0.42 -6.60 4.56
N LEU A 65 1.68 -6.17 4.50
CA LEU A 65 2.40 -6.02 3.22
C LEU A 65 2.58 -7.34 2.49
N LEU A 66 2.92 -8.42 3.20
CA LEU A 66 3.01 -9.77 2.61
C LEU A 66 1.64 -10.23 2.07
N SER A 67 0.56 -9.93 2.79
CA SER A 67 -0.80 -10.25 2.34
C SER A 67 -1.16 -9.50 1.05
N ILE A 68 -0.81 -8.21 0.96
CA ILE A 68 -1.00 -7.39 -0.25
C ILE A 68 -0.21 -7.95 -1.44
N LEU A 69 1.04 -8.37 -1.22
CA LEU A 69 1.84 -9.00 -2.28
C LEU A 69 1.19 -10.31 -2.76
N GLY A 70 0.68 -11.12 -1.83
CA GLY A 70 -0.02 -12.37 -2.17
C GLY A 70 -1.27 -12.16 -3.02
N VAL A 71 -2.12 -11.19 -2.70
CA VAL A 71 -3.31 -10.90 -3.52
C VAL A 71 -2.94 -10.26 -4.86
N LEU A 72 -1.88 -9.45 -4.91
CA LEU A 72 -1.39 -8.85 -6.16
C LEU A 72 -0.82 -9.90 -7.11
N GLU A 73 -0.07 -10.87 -6.58
CA GLU A 73 0.45 -12.01 -7.34
C GLU A 73 -0.70 -12.84 -7.92
N GLN A 74 -1.67 -13.24 -7.08
CA GLN A 74 -2.84 -14.02 -7.52
C GLN A 74 -3.64 -13.33 -8.62
N ALA A 75 -3.78 -12.00 -8.54
CA ALA A 75 -4.49 -11.22 -9.56
C ALA A 75 -3.69 -11.03 -10.86
N SER A 76 -2.40 -11.36 -10.87
CA SER A 76 -1.49 -11.22 -12.02
C SER A 76 -1.27 -12.52 -12.79
N LEU A 77 -1.82 -13.64 -12.31
CA LEU A 77 -1.85 -14.94 -12.97
C LEU A 77 -3.05 -15.04 -13.93
#